data_AF-A0AAD6L978-F1
#
_entry.id   AF-A0AAD6L978-F1
#
_cell.length_a   1.000
_cell.length_b   1.000
_cell.length_c   1.000
_cell.angle_alpha   90.00
_cell.angle_beta   90.00
_cell.angle_gamma   90.00
#
_symmetry.space_group_name_H-M   'P 1'
#
loop_
_entity.id
_entity.type
_entity.pdbx_description
1 polymer ?
#
loop_
_entity_poly.entity_id
_entity_poly.type
_entity_poly.pdbx_seq_one_letter_code
_entity_poly.pdbx_strand_id
1 'polypeptide(L)'
;MQIHPLKLMLSPTFARCSSNLKPYILKTKPLSSSSLDFSPWSGLQPWRESPLNKNRFWGPNGPQTPPSSIDTNGTSLLDSASSLAELGALVLSTSDPLSKSKLSHLAFSKWRNEKLPIGIYDPPSRPARPPKPELVSPKEIPAPKDSGMPLNAYMLHNLAHVELNAIDLAWDTVVRFSPFSEILEEGFFADFAHVADDESRHFAWCSQRLDELGFRYGDMPAHNLLWRECEKSSDDVAARLAVIPLVQVRQIIHK
;
A
#
# COMPACT_ATOMS: atom_id res chain seq x y z
N MET A 1 38.88 -14.82 0.44
CA MET A 1 37.50 -14.69 -0.05
C MET A 1 36.71 -15.83 0.56
N GLN A 2 36.14 -15.60 1.74
CA GLN A 2 35.61 -16.65 2.60
C GLN A 2 34.19 -16.23 2.99
N ILE A 3 33.23 -17.04 2.56
CA ILE A 3 31.79 -16.79 2.62
C ILE A 3 31.32 -17.30 3.99
N HIS A 4 30.84 -16.40 4.85
CA HIS A 4 30.22 -16.77 6.13
C HIS A 4 28.73 -17.08 5.93
N PRO A 5 28.20 -18.19 6.48
CA PRO A 5 26.79 -18.53 6.37
C PRO A 5 25.92 -17.66 7.30
N LEU A 6 24.83 -17.16 6.73
CA LEU A 6 23.76 -16.39 7.36
C LEU A 6 23.18 -17.14 8.57
N LYS A 7 23.28 -16.51 9.74
CA LYS A 7 22.59 -16.92 10.97
C LYS A 7 21.30 -16.11 11.07
N LEU A 8 20.18 -16.80 10.91
CA LEU A 8 18.84 -16.29 11.21
C LEU A 8 18.80 -15.85 12.68
N MET A 9 18.70 -14.55 12.95
CA MET A 9 18.30 -14.02 14.26
C MET A 9 17.46 -12.76 14.06
N LEU A 10 16.15 -12.93 14.15
CA LEU A 10 15.18 -11.85 14.41
C LEU A 10 14.99 -11.74 15.93
N SER A 11 14.87 -10.49 16.40
CA SER A 11 14.47 -10.00 17.74
C SER A 11 15.60 -9.60 18.71
N PRO A 12 15.59 -8.34 19.17
CA PRO A 12 15.99 -7.98 20.51
C PRO A 12 14.80 -7.37 21.27
N THR A 13 14.14 -8.16 22.12
CA THR A 13 13.37 -7.64 23.26
C THR A 13 13.83 -8.35 24.51
N PHE A 14 14.59 -7.65 25.36
CA PHE A 14 14.93 -8.06 26.71
C PHE A 14 14.06 -7.30 27.70
N ALA A 15 13.09 -7.99 28.31
CA ALA A 15 12.63 -7.72 29.69
C ALA A 15 11.78 -8.89 30.23
N ARG A 16 12.49 -9.93 30.66
CA ARG A 16 12.28 -10.81 31.82
C ARG A 16 10.88 -10.89 32.47
N CYS A 17 10.22 -12.05 32.34
CA CYS A 17 9.45 -12.64 33.44
C CYS A 17 9.51 -14.18 33.38
N SER A 18 9.88 -14.81 34.49
CA SER A 18 10.14 -16.25 34.64
C SER A 18 8.85 -17.07 34.77
N SER A 19 8.75 -18.20 34.07
CA SER A 19 8.26 -19.47 34.65
C SER A 19 8.39 -20.68 33.69
N ASN A 20 9.14 -21.68 34.15
CA ASN A 20 9.05 -23.13 33.87
C ASN A 20 8.38 -23.63 32.57
N LEU A 21 9.18 -23.92 31.54
CA LEU A 21 8.84 -24.89 30.50
C LEU A 21 10.06 -25.76 30.17
N LYS A 22 9.88 -27.09 30.17
CA LYS A 22 10.91 -28.10 29.85
C LYS A 22 11.37 -27.95 28.39
N PRO A 23 12.66 -28.12 28.06
CA PRO A 23 13.16 -27.94 26.71
C PRO A 23 12.73 -29.13 25.83
N TYR A 24 11.82 -28.90 24.89
CA TYR A 24 11.63 -29.79 23.75
C TYR A 24 12.81 -29.58 22.80
N ILE A 25 13.71 -30.56 22.73
CA ILE A 25 14.79 -30.60 21.74
C ILE A 25 14.15 -30.90 20.37
N LEU A 26 13.92 -29.86 19.57
CA LEU A 26 13.63 -30.00 18.15
C LEU A 26 14.90 -30.49 17.46
N LYS A 27 14.90 -31.75 17.02
CA LYS A 27 15.92 -32.26 16.10
C LYS A 27 15.79 -31.52 14.77
N THR A 28 16.67 -30.56 14.52
CA THR A 28 16.81 -29.92 13.21
C THR A 28 17.44 -30.92 12.24
N LYS A 29 16.64 -31.52 11.36
CA LYS A 29 17.17 -32.11 10.13
C LYS A 29 17.68 -30.96 9.25
N PRO A 30 18.86 -31.08 8.61
CA PRO A 30 19.28 -30.09 7.63
C PRO A 30 18.28 -30.13 6.47
N LEU A 31 17.58 -29.02 6.24
CA LEU A 31 16.83 -28.85 5.00
C LEU A 31 17.87 -28.86 3.88
N SER A 32 17.76 -29.83 2.97
CA SER A 32 18.48 -29.75 1.69
C SER A 32 18.04 -28.45 1.02
N SER A 33 19.01 -27.59 0.73
CA SER A 33 18.85 -26.42 -0.14
C SER A 33 18.47 -26.88 -1.54
N SER A 34 17.20 -27.22 -1.77
CA SER A 34 16.62 -27.05 -3.08
C SER A 34 16.50 -25.55 -3.28
N SER A 35 17.41 -24.96 -4.06
CA SER A 35 17.17 -23.66 -4.65
C SER A 35 15.81 -23.76 -5.34
N LEU A 36 14.79 -23.10 -4.78
CA LEU A 36 13.56 -22.90 -5.52
C LEU A 36 13.96 -22.05 -6.72
N ASP A 37 13.97 -22.65 -7.91
CA ASP A 37 14.18 -21.94 -9.16
C ASP A 37 12.98 -21.01 -9.38
N PHE A 38 13.06 -19.84 -8.77
CA PHE A 38 12.07 -18.79 -8.92
C PHE A 38 12.40 -18.00 -10.19
N SER A 39 11.57 -18.14 -11.21
CA SER A 39 11.61 -17.26 -12.38
C SER A 39 10.73 -16.04 -12.10
N PRO A 40 11.28 -14.81 -12.13
CA PRO A 40 10.48 -13.61 -11.99
C PRO A 40 9.40 -13.52 -13.08
N TRP A 41 8.29 -12.84 -12.78
CA TRP A 41 7.28 -12.52 -13.79
C TRP A 41 7.94 -11.79 -14.97
N SER A 42 7.70 -12.27 -16.20
CA SER A 42 8.33 -11.74 -17.41
C SER A 42 8.03 -10.25 -17.65
N GLY A 43 6.92 -9.74 -17.12
CA GLY A 43 6.56 -8.32 -17.20
C GLY A 43 7.18 -7.44 -16.12
N LEU A 44 7.92 -7.99 -15.15
CA LEU A 44 8.43 -7.23 -14.01
C LEU A 44 9.40 -6.11 -14.42
N GLN A 45 10.37 -6.43 -15.27
CA GLN A 45 11.34 -5.43 -15.74
C GLN A 45 10.66 -4.38 -16.65
N PRO A 46 9.85 -4.76 -17.67
CA PRO A 46 9.07 -3.79 -18.42
C PRO A 46 8.19 -2.88 -17.57
N TRP A 47 7.58 -3.42 -16.50
CA TRP A 47 6.78 -2.63 -15.57
C TRP A 47 7.66 -1.65 -14.78
N ARG A 48 8.77 -2.10 -14.16
CA ARG A 48 9.72 -1.22 -13.45
C ARG A 48 10.28 -0.10 -14.32
N GLU A 49 10.57 -0.39 -15.58
CA GLU A 49 11.14 0.57 -16.53
C GLU A 49 10.08 1.50 -17.15
N SER A 50 8.79 1.17 -17.02
CA SER A 50 7.71 1.95 -17.62
C SER A 50 7.77 3.42 -17.18
N PRO A 51 7.52 4.38 -18.09
CA PRO A 51 7.62 5.80 -17.75
C PRO A 51 6.56 6.20 -16.72
N LEU A 52 6.79 7.30 -16.00
CA LEU A 52 5.79 7.87 -15.10
C LEU A 52 4.48 8.09 -15.87
N ASN A 53 3.45 7.35 -15.48
CA ASN A 53 2.16 7.46 -16.11
C ASN A 53 1.50 8.75 -15.63
N LYS A 54 1.20 9.69 -16.54
CA LYS A 54 0.56 10.97 -16.19
C LYS A 54 -0.95 10.97 -16.37
N ASN A 55 -1.53 9.85 -16.81
CA ASN A 55 -2.95 9.74 -17.08
C ASN A 55 -3.73 9.64 -15.76
N ARG A 56 -4.03 10.79 -15.15
CA ARG A 56 -4.72 10.90 -13.85
C ARG A 56 -6.19 11.30 -13.98
N PHE A 57 -6.68 11.46 -15.21
CA PHE A 57 -8.04 11.81 -15.53
C PHE A 57 -8.58 10.88 -16.62
N TRP A 58 -9.88 10.56 -16.61
CA TRP A 58 -10.53 9.80 -17.67
C TRP A 58 -11.29 10.76 -18.59
N GLY A 59 -10.78 10.96 -19.81
CA GLY A 59 -11.41 11.80 -20.82
C GLY A 59 -12.46 11.07 -21.66
N PRO A 60 -13.07 11.76 -22.64
CA PRO A 60 -14.06 11.17 -23.55
C PRO A 60 -13.52 9.98 -24.36
N ASN A 61 -12.20 9.94 -24.61
CA ASN A 61 -11.53 8.90 -25.39
C ASN A 61 -10.66 7.97 -24.54
N GLY A 62 -10.78 8.02 -23.21
CA GLY A 62 -9.99 7.20 -22.28
C GLY A 62 -9.02 8.01 -21.40
N PRO A 63 -8.05 7.33 -20.76
CA PRO A 63 -7.11 7.97 -19.84
C PRO A 63 -6.31 9.11 -20.47
N GLN A 64 -6.23 10.25 -19.78
CA GLN A 64 -5.48 11.43 -20.22
C GLN A 64 -4.87 12.18 -19.03
N THR A 65 -3.96 13.10 -19.33
CA THR A 65 -3.41 14.03 -18.32
C THR A 65 -4.49 14.99 -17.84
N PRO A 66 -4.50 15.35 -16.55
CA PRO A 66 -5.45 16.32 -16.03
C PRO A 66 -5.23 17.69 -16.69
N PRO A 67 -6.30 18.48 -16.90
CA PRO A 67 -6.18 19.84 -17.42
C PRO A 67 -5.32 20.70 -16.48
N SER A 68 -4.60 21.67 -17.05
CA SER A 68 -3.61 22.52 -16.37
C SER A 68 -4.26 23.48 -15.35
N SER A 69 -4.72 22.95 -14.22
CA SER A 69 -5.15 23.72 -13.06
C SER A 69 -4.78 22.94 -11.80
N ILE A 70 -3.56 23.13 -11.32
CA ILE A 70 -3.10 22.54 -10.06
C ILE A 70 -2.91 23.65 -9.05
N ASP A 71 -3.79 23.67 -8.05
CA ASP A 71 -3.54 24.29 -6.75
C ASP A 71 -2.27 23.67 -6.14
N THR A 72 -1.30 24.54 -5.86
CA THR A 72 0.08 24.24 -5.40
C THR A 72 0.22 24.23 -3.87
N ASN A 73 -0.87 24.35 -3.12
CA ASN A 73 -0.77 24.52 -1.66
C ASN A 73 -0.27 23.27 -0.91
N GLY A 74 -0.36 22.07 -1.51
CA GLY A 74 0.18 20.82 -0.92
C GLY A 74 1.64 20.53 -1.28
N THR A 75 2.26 21.33 -2.14
CA THR A 75 3.59 21.03 -2.72
C THR A 75 4.73 21.38 -1.76
N SER A 76 4.55 22.36 -0.87
CA SER A 76 5.65 22.86 -0.02
C SER A 76 6.23 21.82 0.94
N LEU A 77 5.41 20.95 1.54
CA LEU A 77 5.91 19.88 2.43
C LEU A 77 6.58 18.76 1.64
N LEU A 78 6.07 18.50 0.43
CA LEU A 78 6.64 17.53 -0.47
C LEU A 78 8.02 17.99 -0.97
N ASP A 79 8.18 19.28 -1.25
CA ASP A 79 9.43 19.86 -1.76
C ASP A 79 10.57 19.76 -0.74
N SER A 80 10.26 19.86 0.56
CA SER A 80 11.24 19.70 1.64
C SER A 80 11.63 18.25 1.93
N ALA A 81 10.81 17.28 1.52
CA ALA A 81 11.07 15.88 1.81
C ALA A 81 12.29 15.37 1.03
N SER A 82 13.15 14.64 1.73
CA SER A 82 14.50 14.28 1.30
C SER A 82 14.69 12.78 1.04
N SER A 83 13.67 11.95 1.31
CA SER A 83 13.73 10.50 1.14
C SER A 83 12.38 9.87 0.81
N LEU A 84 12.38 8.65 0.27
CA LEU A 84 11.17 7.90 -0.05
C LEU A 84 10.31 7.61 1.19
N ALA A 85 10.94 7.25 2.31
CA ALA A 85 10.25 6.96 3.57
C ALA A 85 9.56 8.22 4.12
N GLU A 86 10.20 9.38 4.05
CA GLU A 86 9.59 10.65 4.47
C GLU A 86 8.40 11.03 3.56
N LEU A 87 8.56 10.87 2.24
CA LEU A 87 7.47 11.07 1.28
C LEU A 87 6.28 10.15 1.57
N GLY A 88 6.53 8.86 1.85
CA GLY A 88 5.49 7.91 2.21
C GLY A 88 4.76 8.29 3.50
N ALA A 89 5.47 8.79 4.51
CA ALA A 89 4.86 9.23 5.76
C ALA A 89 3.94 10.45 5.57
N LEU A 90 4.29 11.37 4.66
CA LEU A 90 3.41 12.48 4.26
C LEU A 90 2.13 11.98 3.58
N VAL A 91 2.24 10.99 2.69
CA VAL A 91 1.07 10.36 2.04
C VAL A 91 0.17 9.69 3.07
N LEU A 92 0.75 8.90 3.98
CA LEU A 92 0.01 8.22 5.04
C LEU A 92 -0.67 9.20 6.01
N SER A 93 -0.10 10.39 6.20
CA SER A 93 -0.67 11.44 7.08
C SER A 93 -1.75 12.28 6.40
N THR A 94 -1.98 12.11 5.09
CA THR A 94 -3.01 12.84 4.35
C THR A 94 -4.37 12.16 4.51
N SER A 95 -5.35 12.86 5.09
CA SER A 95 -6.67 12.26 5.39
C SER A 95 -7.58 12.20 4.16
N ASP A 96 -7.68 13.27 3.37
CA ASP A 96 -8.57 13.31 2.21
C ASP A 96 -8.13 12.31 1.11
N PRO A 97 -9.00 11.39 0.65
CA PRO A 97 -8.64 10.34 -0.29
C PRO A 97 -8.12 10.83 -1.64
N LEU A 98 -8.73 11.88 -2.21
CA LEU A 98 -8.30 12.44 -3.50
C LEU A 98 -6.96 13.15 -3.36
N SER A 99 -6.78 13.91 -2.28
CA SER A 99 -5.51 14.55 -1.93
C SER A 99 -4.42 13.51 -1.69
N LYS A 100 -4.73 12.40 -1.01
CA LYS A 100 -3.81 11.27 -0.80
C LYS A 100 -3.40 10.63 -2.12
N SER A 101 -4.36 10.35 -3.01
CA SER A 101 -4.09 9.81 -4.35
C SER A 101 -3.17 10.76 -5.15
N LYS A 102 -3.48 12.06 -5.18
CA LYS A 102 -2.64 13.07 -5.83
C LYS A 102 -1.23 13.10 -5.22
N LEU A 103 -1.12 13.10 -3.88
CA LEU A 103 0.15 13.16 -3.19
C LEU A 103 0.99 11.89 -3.40
N SER A 104 0.36 10.71 -3.46
CA SER A 104 1.02 9.43 -3.81
C SER A 104 1.75 9.54 -5.15
N HIS A 105 1.07 10.07 -6.17
CA HIS A 105 1.68 10.28 -7.48
C HIS A 105 2.84 11.27 -7.46
N LEU A 106 2.67 12.40 -6.76
CA LEU A 106 3.71 13.41 -6.66
C LEU A 106 4.94 12.89 -5.89
N ALA A 107 4.72 12.14 -4.80
CA ALA A 107 5.77 11.49 -4.02
C ALA A 107 6.59 10.51 -4.87
N PHE A 108 5.93 9.58 -5.56
CA PHE A 108 6.61 8.63 -6.43
C PHE A 108 7.36 9.33 -7.57
N SER A 109 6.74 10.34 -8.19
CA SER A 109 7.35 11.13 -9.26
C SER A 109 8.59 11.88 -8.78
N LYS A 110 8.53 12.52 -7.61
CA LYS A 110 9.65 13.23 -7.00
C LYS A 110 10.81 12.27 -6.72
N TRP A 111 10.54 11.19 -6.00
CA TRP A 111 11.55 10.17 -5.68
C TRP A 111 12.26 9.67 -6.93
N ARG A 112 11.50 9.31 -7.97
CA ARG A 112 12.04 8.76 -9.22
C ARG A 112 12.85 9.78 -10.02
N ASN A 113 12.37 11.02 -10.13
CA ASN A 113 13.03 12.07 -10.91
C ASN A 113 14.29 12.62 -10.23
N GLU A 114 14.23 12.81 -8.91
CA GLU A 114 15.33 13.36 -8.11
C GLU A 114 16.29 12.28 -7.61
N LYS A 115 15.94 10.99 -7.80
CA LYS A 115 16.72 9.82 -7.33
C LYS A 115 17.02 9.90 -5.84
N LEU A 116 15.99 10.22 -5.06
CA LEU A 116 16.12 10.34 -3.62
C LEU A 116 16.44 8.98 -2.98
N PRO A 117 17.20 8.95 -1.87
CA PRO A 117 17.44 7.71 -1.14
C PRO A 117 16.14 7.17 -0.55
N ILE A 118 16.14 5.89 -0.18
CA ILE A 118 15.01 5.29 0.58
C ILE A 118 14.80 6.04 1.90
N GLY A 119 15.89 6.32 2.61
CA GLY A 119 15.87 6.96 3.94
C GLY A 119 15.23 6.07 5.00
N ILE A 120 15.08 6.62 6.21
CA ILE A 120 14.41 5.97 7.33
C ILE A 120 13.44 6.99 7.91
N TYR A 121 12.20 6.58 8.16
CA TYR A 121 11.19 7.42 8.79
C TYR A 121 10.22 6.58 9.60
N ASP A 122 9.65 7.16 10.65
CA ASP A 122 8.66 6.49 11.49
C ASP A 122 7.28 6.52 10.83
N PRO A 123 6.65 5.36 10.56
CA PRO A 123 5.31 5.35 10.02
C PRO A 123 4.31 5.85 11.07
N PRO A 124 3.22 6.53 10.67
CA PRO A 124 2.11 6.76 11.59
C PRO A 124 1.54 5.42 12.07
N SER A 125 0.88 5.43 13.23
CA SER A 125 0.26 4.22 13.78
C SER A 125 -0.78 3.62 12.85
N ARG A 126 -1.50 4.48 12.11
CA ARG A 126 -2.39 4.14 11.01
C ARG A 126 -2.43 5.27 9.98
N PRO A 127 -2.72 4.98 8.71
CA PRO A 127 -2.99 5.99 7.71
C PRO A 127 -4.16 6.87 8.15
N ALA A 128 -4.01 8.17 7.94
CA ALA A 128 -5.07 9.13 8.13
C ALA A 128 -6.23 8.82 7.18
N ARG A 129 -7.45 8.90 7.71
CA ARG A 129 -8.71 8.71 6.97
C ARG A 129 -9.68 9.81 7.36
N PRO A 130 -10.56 10.26 6.45
CA PRO A 130 -11.60 11.22 6.80
C PRO A 130 -12.74 10.48 7.55
N PRO A 131 -13.74 11.20 8.10
CA PRO A 131 -14.85 10.57 8.81
C PRO A 131 -15.72 9.61 7.97
N LYS A 132 -15.68 9.71 6.63
CA LYS A 132 -16.46 8.87 5.71
C LYS A 132 -15.55 8.15 4.70
N PRO A 133 -15.83 6.91 4.29
CA PRO A 133 -16.97 6.08 4.69
C PRO A 133 -16.91 5.67 6.15
N GLU A 134 -18.08 5.43 6.75
CA GLU A 134 -18.15 4.76 8.05
C GLU A 134 -17.56 3.36 7.92
N LEU A 135 -16.67 3.00 8.84
CA LEU A 135 -15.99 1.70 8.82
C LEU A 135 -16.74 0.70 9.70
N VAL A 136 -17.45 -0.22 9.05
CA VAL A 136 -18.30 -1.23 9.70
C VAL A 136 -17.77 -2.65 9.48
N SER A 137 -18.37 -3.65 10.14
CA SER A 137 -18.02 -5.04 9.86
C SER A 137 -18.51 -5.47 8.47
N PRO A 138 -17.90 -6.48 7.82
CA PRO A 138 -18.34 -6.95 6.50
C PRO A 138 -19.83 -7.36 6.43
N LYS A 139 -20.43 -7.75 7.56
CA LYS A 139 -21.85 -8.14 7.65
C LYS A 139 -22.80 -6.94 7.66
N GLU A 140 -22.30 -5.76 7.99
CA GLU A 140 -23.06 -4.51 8.09
C GLU A 140 -22.98 -3.69 6.79
N ILE A 141 -22.17 -4.13 5.83
CA ILE A 141 -22.13 -3.51 4.50
C ILE A 141 -23.46 -3.83 3.80
N PRO A 142 -24.22 -2.80 3.34
CA PRO A 142 -25.49 -3.04 2.68
C PRO A 142 -25.29 -3.85 1.40
N ALA A 143 -26.25 -4.73 1.11
CA ALA A 143 -26.30 -5.40 -0.19
C ALA A 143 -26.57 -4.36 -1.30
N PRO A 144 -26.17 -4.62 -2.56
CA PRO A 144 -26.35 -3.64 -3.65
C PRO A 144 -27.77 -3.07 -3.74
N LYS A 145 -28.79 -3.94 -3.61
CA LYS A 145 -30.22 -3.58 -3.65
C LYS A 145 -30.67 -2.64 -2.52
N ASP A 146 -29.96 -2.65 -1.38
CA ASP A 146 -30.31 -1.90 -0.16
C ASP A 146 -29.39 -0.68 0.03
N SER A 147 -28.43 -0.47 -0.87
CA SER A 147 -27.42 0.60 -0.76
C SER A 147 -27.91 1.98 -1.18
N GLY A 148 -29.05 2.06 -1.87
CA GLY A 148 -29.53 3.31 -2.51
C GLY A 148 -28.72 3.73 -3.74
N MET A 149 -27.74 2.92 -4.16
CA MET A 149 -26.90 3.16 -5.34
C MET A 149 -27.27 2.19 -6.47
N PRO A 150 -27.17 2.59 -7.74
CA PRO A 150 -27.20 1.64 -8.85
C PRO A 150 -25.98 0.71 -8.77
N LEU A 151 -26.12 -0.51 -9.29
CA LEU A 151 -25.10 -1.56 -9.14
C LEU A 151 -23.70 -1.11 -9.59
N ASN A 152 -23.60 -0.37 -10.70
CA ASN A 152 -22.32 0.15 -11.18
C ASN A 152 -21.66 1.11 -10.19
N ALA A 153 -22.41 2.03 -9.58
CA ALA A 153 -21.88 2.94 -8.56
C ALA A 153 -21.50 2.18 -7.28
N TYR A 154 -22.32 1.21 -6.86
CA TYR A 154 -22.00 0.34 -5.73
C TYR A 154 -20.66 -0.40 -5.92
N MET A 155 -20.46 -0.98 -7.10
CA MET A 155 -19.22 -1.71 -7.41
C MET A 155 -18.01 -0.77 -7.49
N LEU A 156 -18.17 0.42 -8.09
CA LEU A 156 -17.12 1.43 -8.16
C LEU A 156 -16.75 2.00 -6.79
N HIS A 157 -17.70 2.17 -5.87
CA HIS A 157 -17.40 2.62 -4.49
C HIS A 157 -16.57 1.57 -3.76
N ASN A 158 -16.95 0.29 -3.85
CA ASN A 158 -16.16 -0.79 -3.26
C ASN A 158 -14.76 -0.87 -3.89
N LEU A 159 -14.66 -0.75 -5.22
CA LEU A 159 -13.37 -0.76 -5.91
C LEU A 159 -12.50 0.41 -5.45
N ALA A 160 -13.03 1.63 -5.41
CA ALA A 160 -12.32 2.79 -4.85
C ALA A 160 -11.87 2.55 -3.40
N HIS A 161 -12.65 1.85 -2.59
CA HIS A 161 -12.21 1.48 -1.24
C HIS A 161 -11.02 0.50 -1.23
N VAL A 162 -11.03 -0.48 -2.13
CA VAL A 162 -9.89 -1.41 -2.32
C VAL A 162 -8.65 -0.64 -2.77
N GLU A 163 -8.77 0.22 -3.78
CA GLU A 163 -7.63 0.99 -4.29
C GLU A 163 -7.03 1.92 -3.22
N LEU A 164 -7.87 2.61 -2.44
CA LEU A 164 -7.38 3.48 -1.37
C LEU A 164 -6.65 2.68 -0.28
N ASN A 165 -7.13 1.49 0.05
CA ASN A 165 -6.43 0.60 0.98
C ASN A 165 -5.10 0.11 0.41
N ALA A 166 -5.02 -0.14 -0.90
CA ALA A 166 -3.79 -0.57 -1.55
C ALA A 166 -2.72 0.54 -1.56
N ILE A 167 -3.11 1.80 -1.80
CA ILE A 167 -2.23 2.98 -1.64
C ILE A 167 -1.65 3.01 -0.22
N ASP A 168 -2.51 2.93 0.79
CA ASP A 168 -2.10 3.00 2.20
C ASP A 168 -1.17 1.83 2.57
N LEU A 169 -1.48 0.64 2.11
CA LEU A 169 -0.70 -0.56 2.42
C LEU A 169 0.68 -0.56 1.75
N ALA A 170 0.74 -0.09 0.52
CA ALA A 170 1.99 0.05 -0.22
C ALA A 170 2.90 1.09 0.45
N TRP A 171 2.39 2.28 0.76
CA TRP A 171 3.18 3.29 1.48
C TRP A 171 3.54 2.87 2.90
N ASP A 172 2.63 2.21 3.65
CA ASP A 172 2.95 1.69 4.97
C ASP A 172 4.11 0.68 4.90
N THR A 173 4.11 -0.20 3.90
CA THR A 173 5.19 -1.17 3.69
C THR A 173 6.52 -0.48 3.39
N VAL A 174 6.51 0.57 2.55
CA VAL A 174 7.70 1.37 2.25
C VAL A 174 8.27 2.02 3.51
N VAL A 175 7.44 2.73 4.28
CA VAL A 175 7.89 3.49 5.44
C VAL A 175 8.28 2.58 6.59
N ARG A 176 7.39 1.63 6.94
CA ARG A 176 7.54 0.76 8.12
C ARG A 176 8.75 -0.15 8.05
N PHE A 177 9.11 -0.61 6.85
CA PHE A 177 10.26 -1.48 6.66
C PHE A 177 11.50 -0.75 6.13
N SER A 178 11.47 0.57 6.04
CA SER A 178 12.64 1.38 5.67
C SER A 178 13.89 1.12 6.53
N PRO A 179 13.81 0.79 7.84
CA PRO A 179 14.99 0.40 8.61
C PRO A 179 15.69 -0.89 8.13
N PHE A 180 15.01 -1.71 7.32
CA PHE A 180 15.55 -2.95 6.76
C PHE A 180 16.09 -2.77 5.33
N SER A 181 16.31 -1.53 4.88
CA SER A 181 16.72 -1.24 3.50
C SER A 181 18.03 -1.91 3.08
N GLU A 182 18.95 -2.14 4.03
CA GLU A 182 20.21 -2.85 3.78
C GLU A 182 20.00 -4.34 3.43
N ILE A 183 18.88 -4.93 3.85
CA ILE A 183 18.56 -6.35 3.66
C ILE A 183 17.58 -6.56 2.50
N LEU A 184 16.56 -5.70 2.40
CA LEU A 184 15.50 -5.82 1.40
C LEU A 184 15.87 -5.21 0.04
N GLU A 185 16.93 -4.40 0.00
CA GLU A 185 17.44 -3.69 -1.17
C GLU A 185 16.45 -2.65 -1.74
N GLU A 186 16.94 -1.75 -2.59
CA GLU A 186 16.15 -0.65 -3.16
C GLU A 186 14.94 -1.14 -3.97
N GLY A 187 15.10 -2.23 -4.72
CA GLY A 187 14.07 -2.79 -5.61
C GLY A 187 12.77 -3.13 -4.88
N PHE A 188 12.85 -3.60 -3.64
CA PHE A 188 11.68 -3.88 -2.80
C PHE A 188 10.82 -2.62 -2.58
N PHE A 189 11.46 -1.53 -2.16
CA PHE A 189 10.77 -0.27 -1.86
C PHE A 189 10.29 0.42 -3.14
N ALA A 190 11.10 0.36 -4.20
CA ALA A 190 10.75 0.89 -5.51
C ALA A 190 9.48 0.25 -6.06
N ASP A 191 9.36 -1.08 -5.94
CA ASP A 191 8.19 -1.82 -6.40
C ASP A 191 6.94 -1.41 -5.60
N PHE A 192 7.00 -1.33 -4.28
CA PHE A 192 5.85 -0.91 -3.48
C PHE A 192 5.46 0.56 -3.73
N ALA A 193 6.43 1.46 -3.88
CA ALA A 193 6.14 2.84 -4.24
C ALA A 193 5.48 2.96 -5.62
N HIS A 194 5.89 2.11 -6.57
CA HIS A 194 5.28 2.07 -7.90
C HIS A 194 3.85 1.48 -7.87
N VAL A 195 3.62 0.42 -7.09
CA VAL A 195 2.26 -0.07 -6.81
C VAL A 195 1.39 1.06 -6.24
N ALA A 196 1.89 1.82 -5.26
CA ALA A 196 1.15 2.94 -4.69
C ALA A 196 0.78 4.02 -5.74
N ASP A 197 1.64 4.28 -6.73
CA ASP A 197 1.35 5.18 -7.85
C ASP A 197 0.27 4.61 -8.77
N ASP A 198 0.33 3.31 -9.10
CA ASP A 198 -0.67 2.62 -9.91
C ASP A 198 -2.06 2.65 -9.26
N GLU A 199 -2.16 2.29 -7.98
CA GLU A 199 -3.44 2.27 -7.26
C GLU A 199 -3.97 3.68 -7.01
N SER A 200 -3.08 4.69 -6.89
CA SER A 200 -3.51 6.09 -6.81
C SER A 200 -4.26 6.55 -8.06
N ARG A 201 -3.83 6.09 -9.23
CA ARG A 201 -4.47 6.36 -10.52
C ARG A 201 -5.80 5.63 -10.63
N HIS A 202 -5.86 4.35 -10.23
CA HIS A 202 -7.09 3.57 -10.25
C HIS A 202 -8.14 4.19 -9.31
N PHE A 203 -7.74 4.61 -8.11
CA PHE A 203 -8.60 5.33 -7.17
C PHE A 203 -9.16 6.63 -7.77
N ALA A 204 -8.32 7.42 -8.44
CA ALA A 204 -8.72 8.68 -9.07
C ALA A 204 -9.78 8.44 -10.16
N TRP A 205 -9.58 7.43 -11.02
CA TRP A 205 -10.56 7.08 -12.06
C TRP A 205 -11.87 6.55 -11.47
N CYS A 206 -11.82 5.71 -10.43
CA CYS A 206 -13.03 5.24 -9.76
C CYS A 206 -13.81 6.41 -9.14
N SER A 207 -13.09 7.32 -8.47
CA SER A 207 -13.69 8.50 -7.83
C SER A 207 -14.30 9.46 -8.84
N GLN A 208 -13.62 9.71 -9.96
CA GLN A 208 -14.18 10.50 -11.06
C GLN A 208 -15.46 9.85 -11.60
N ARG A 209 -15.43 8.54 -11.86
CA ARG A 209 -16.59 7.85 -12.44
C ARG A 209 -17.78 7.79 -11.48
N LEU A 210 -17.53 7.71 -10.18
CA LEU A 210 -18.58 7.83 -9.16
C LEU A 210 -19.24 9.21 -9.23
N ASP A 211 -18.44 10.28 -9.31
CA ASP A 211 -18.94 11.66 -9.37
C ASP A 211 -19.81 11.89 -10.60
N GLU A 212 -19.39 11.37 -11.76
CA GLU A 212 -20.18 11.38 -13.01
C GLU A 212 -21.51 10.62 -12.91
N LEU A 213 -21.61 9.63 -12.01
CA LEU A 213 -22.84 8.90 -11.71
C LEU A 213 -23.70 9.58 -10.64
N GLY A 214 -23.25 10.71 -10.08
CA GLY A 214 -23.93 11.45 -9.03
C GLY A 214 -23.66 10.93 -7.61
N PHE A 215 -22.58 10.16 -7.41
CA PHE A 215 -22.21 9.58 -6.12
C PHE A 215 -20.76 9.93 -5.75
N ARG A 216 -20.39 9.72 -4.50
CA ARG A 216 -19.05 10.02 -3.99
C ARG A 216 -18.50 8.83 -3.20
N TYR A 217 -17.18 8.70 -3.22
CA TYR A 217 -16.51 7.84 -2.26
C TYR A 217 -16.85 8.31 -0.84
N GLY A 218 -17.39 7.40 -0.02
CA GLY A 218 -17.89 7.72 1.31
C GLY A 218 -19.41 7.78 1.48
N ASP A 219 -20.18 7.70 0.39
CA ASP A 219 -21.66 7.71 0.45
C ASP A 219 -22.25 6.41 1.03
N MET A 220 -21.50 5.31 0.95
CA MET A 220 -21.82 4.02 1.54
C MET A 220 -20.77 3.62 2.59
N PRO A 221 -21.15 2.90 3.67
CA PRO A 221 -20.19 2.29 4.60
C PRO A 221 -19.20 1.37 3.88
N ALA A 222 -18.01 1.21 4.46
CA ALA A 222 -16.97 0.31 3.97
C ALA A 222 -16.42 -0.54 5.11
N HIS A 223 -15.71 -1.63 4.80
CA HIS A 223 -15.13 -2.49 5.85
C HIS A 223 -13.63 -2.25 5.99
N ASN A 224 -13.10 -2.35 7.21
CA ASN A 224 -11.66 -2.17 7.45
C ASN A 224 -10.87 -3.48 7.60
N LEU A 225 -11.33 -4.57 6.97
CA LEU A 225 -10.78 -5.91 7.18
C LEU A 225 -9.28 -5.98 6.79
N LEU A 226 -8.91 -5.43 5.63
CA LEU A 226 -7.54 -5.48 5.12
C LEU A 226 -6.56 -4.80 6.07
N TRP A 227 -6.83 -3.53 6.44
CA TRP A 227 -5.96 -2.80 7.34
C TRP A 227 -5.79 -3.51 8.70
N ARG A 228 -6.89 -4.03 9.27
CA ARG A 228 -6.85 -4.74 10.56
C ARG A 228 -5.95 -5.97 10.52
N GLU A 229 -5.90 -6.69 9.41
CA GLU A 229 -5.00 -7.84 9.28
C GLU A 229 -3.55 -7.39 9.02
N CYS A 230 -3.33 -6.27 8.31
CA CYS A 230 -2.00 -5.69 8.10
C CYS A 230 -1.39 -5.05 9.36
N GLU A 231 -2.23 -4.56 10.28
CA GLU A 231 -1.81 -4.06 11.59
C GLU A 231 -1.21 -5.19 12.44
N LYS A 232 -1.75 -6.41 12.34
CA LYS A 232 -1.21 -7.60 13.03
C LYS A 232 0.13 -8.08 12.47
N SER A 233 0.47 -7.70 11.24
CA SER A 233 1.74 -8.05 10.58
C SER A 233 2.72 -6.87 10.50
N SER A 234 2.46 -5.80 11.25
CA SER A 234 3.29 -4.59 11.22
C SER A 234 4.75 -4.82 11.62
N ASP A 235 5.02 -5.83 12.44
CA ASP A 235 6.37 -6.13 12.96
C ASP A 235 7.10 -7.23 12.17
N ASP A 236 6.51 -7.78 11.10
CA ASP A 236 7.07 -8.90 10.34
C ASP A 236 6.85 -8.73 8.84
N VAL A 237 7.96 -8.50 8.11
CA VAL A 237 7.98 -8.34 6.65
C VAL A 237 7.39 -9.56 5.93
N ALA A 238 7.74 -10.78 6.35
CA ALA A 238 7.26 -11.99 5.70
C ALA A 238 5.75 -12.18 5.95
N ALA A 239 5.28 -11.91 7.18
CA ALA A 239 3.87 -11.90 7.48
C ALA A 239 3.12 -10.84 6.67
N ARG A 240 3.70 -9.64 6.49
CA ARG A 240 3.12 -8.59 5.64
C ARG A 240 2.96 -9.07 4.21
N LEU A 241 4.02 -9.60 3.61
CA LEU A 241 4.02 -10.07 2.23
C LEU A 241 3.05 -11.24 2.00
N ALA A 242 2.76 -12.05 3.01
CA ALA A 242 1.73 -13.06 2.94
C ALA A 242 0.32 -12.46 3.02
N VAL A 243 0.09 -11.48 3.91
CA VAL A 243 -1.25 -10.91 4.15
C VAL A 243 -1.76 -10.08 2.98
N ILE A 244 -0.89 -9.30 2.32
CA ILE A 244 -1.26 -8.41 1.20
C ILE A 244 -2.05 -9.18 0.12
N PRO A 245 -1.48 -10.20 -0.55
CA PRO A 245 -2.18 -10.93 -1.61
C PRO A 245 -3.38 -11.73 -1.07
N LEU A 246 -3.29 -12.29 0.14
CA LEU A 246 -4.36 -13.11 0.72
C LEU A 246 -5.62 -12.31 1.04
N VAL A 247 -5.49 -11.05 1.47
CA VAL A 247 -6.63 -10.26 1.89
C VAL A 247 -7.11 -9.33 0.77
N GLN A 248 -6.21 -8.77 -0.05
CA GLN A 248 -6.59 -7.90 -1.16
C GLN A 248 -7.35 -8.66 -2.25
N VAL A 249 -6.89 -9.85 -2.65
CA VAL A 249 -7.62 -10.70 -3.61
C VAL A 249 -8.97 -11.18 -3.05
N ARG A 250 -9.05 -11.39 -1.73
CA ARG A 250 -10.29 -11.84 -1.07
C ARG A 250 -11.39 -10.78 -1.06
N GLN A 251 -11.04 -9.49 -1.05
CA GLN A 251 -12.02 -8.39 -1.17
C GLN A 251 -12.69 -8.36 -2.56
N ILE A 252 -12.06 -8.97 -3.56
CA ILE A 252 -12.57 -9.05 -4.94
C ILE A 252 -13.45 -10.30 -5.14
N ILE A 253 -13.14 -11.43 -4.48
CA ILE A 253 -13.68 -12.75 -4.84
C ILE A 253 -14.87 -13.22 -3.97
N HIS A 254 -15.13 -12.63 -2.80
CA HIS A 254 -16.26 -13.06 -1.95
C HIS A 254 -17.39 -12.04 -1.90
N LYS A 255 -18.17 -11.98 -2.98
CA LYS A 255 -19.61 -11.73 -2.95
C LYS A 255 -20.30 -12.59 -4.01
#